data_AF-A0A978V816-F1
#
_entry.id   AF-A0A978V816-F1
#
_cell.length_a   1.000
_cell.length_b   1.000
_cell.length_c   1.000
_cell.angle_alpha   90.00
_cell.angle_beta   90.00
_cell.angle_gamma   90.00
#
_symmetry.space_group_name_H-M   'P 1'
#
loop_
_entity.id
_entity.type
_entity.pdbx_description
1 polymer ?
#
loop_
_entity_poly.entity_id
_entity_poly.type
_entity_poly.pdbx_seq_one_letter_code
_entity_poly.pdbx_strand_id
1 'polypeptide(L)'
;MKGEEGRQDEEDVGLCWSRSGSSLALMVGVTDIWVVLRHIIEAVLTIAFMFLVYFGPPAAVMLRFLSIHFSRKATSFLFALWLGLWPFLFEKINGTKVVFYGDSLPVRERALILANHRTEVDWMYLWDLALRKGCLGHIKYILKSSLMKLPVLGWGFHILEFIPLERKWEVDEPVLRRSLSKFTDPQDPLWLALFPEGTDFSEEKSKSSQKFAAEVGLPVLTNVLLPKTRGFCACLEALRDSLDAVYDVSIAYKNCCPSFLDNAFGVDPSEVHIHVRRIQIRNIPTSDSDAAAWLIDTFQLKDQLLSNFKAQGHFPNQIAEEELSFEKCLLNFMLDLPLHLPLMAAFKPKLCLLISLFWDVAYSTLFTLQNHCSHTVWPGTLSGSGSPSLGDGGFMLAPGSSVQLTAQPGWSGRFWARTGCNFDASGNGKCLTGDCGSLKCAGGGAPPVSLAEFTIGSGVSDKDFYDVSLVDGYNVGMGVKATGGTGDCQYAGCVTDLNRNCPDELRVTDSSSGSVVACKSACAAFNAPEFCCTGDHATPQTCSPTQYSEIFKNACPTAYSYAYDDATSTCTCSGSDYLITFCPPGSSS
;
A
#
# COMPACT_ATOMS: atom_id res chain seq x y z
N MET A 1 -30.87 -19.78 -0.34
CA MET A 1 -30.62 -18.39 0.11
C MET A 1 -29.16 -18.24 0.56
N LYS A 2 -28.19 -18.53 -0.32
CA LYS A 2 -26.74 -18.48 -0.04
C LYS A 2 -25.95 -17.86 -1.21
N GLY A 3 -26.64 -17.06 -2.04
CA GLY A 3 -26.12 -16.61 -3.35
C GLY A 3 -26.27 -15.11 -3.61
N GLU A 4 -26.56 -14.29 -2.60
CA GLU A 4 -26.67 -12.83 -2.76
C GLU A 4 -25.50 -12.07 -2.12
N GLU A 5 -24.72 -12.68 -1.22
CA GLU A 5 -23.65 -11.98 -0.49
C GLU A 5 -22.37 -11.78 -1.34
N GLY A 6 -22.02 -12.74 -2.20
CA GLY A 6 -20.82 -12.65 -3.06
C GLY A 6 -20.98 -11.79 -4.33
N ARG A 7 -22.20 -11.34 -4.66
CA ARG A 7 -22.45 -10.47 -5.83
C ARG A 7 -22.23 -8.99 -5.49
N GLN A 8 -22.36 -8.64 -4.22
CA GLN A 8 -22.16 -7.29 -3.72
C GLN A 8 -20.67 -6.94 -3.59
N ASP A 9 -19.81 -7.93 -3.31
CA ASP A 9 -18.36 -7.77 -3.22
C ASP A 9 -17.68 -7.51 -4.60
N GLU A 10 -18.18 -8.11 -5.69
CA GLU A 10 -17.71 -7.77 -7.06
C GLU A 10 -18.18 -6.37 -7.50
N GLU A 11 -19.35 -5.90 -7.03
CA GLU A 11 -19.83 -4.55 -7.29
C GLU A 11 -19.02 -3.49 -6.52
N ASP A 12 -18.62 -3.74 -5.28
CA ASP A 12 -17.79 -2.82 -4.47
C ASP A 12 -16.36 -2.69 -4.99
N VAL A 13 -15.74 -3.77 -5.49
CA VAL A 13 -14.44 -3.70 -6.19
C VAL A 13 -14.58 -3.00 -7.54
N GLY A 14 -15.68 -3.23 -8.27
CA GLY A 14 -15.98 -2.57 -9.54
C GLY A 14 -16.28 -1.06 -9.43
N LEU A 15 -16.85 -0.62 -8.29
CA LEU A 15 -17.13 0.79 -8.01
C LEU A 15 -15.87 1.62 -7.75
N CYS A 16 -14.78 1.00 -7.27
CA CYS A 16 -13.50 1.69 -7.05
C CYS A 16 -12.80 2.09 -8.38
N TRP A 17 -13.15 1.46 -9.52
CA TRP A 17 -12.61 1.78 -10.86
C TRP A 17 -13.45 2.82 -11.64
N SER A 18 -14.62 3.17 -11.13
CA SER A 18 -15.61 3.99 -11.83
C SER A 18 -15.85 5.29 -11.07
N ARG A 19 -14.96 6.28 -11.24
CA ARG A 19 -15.21 7.74 -11.26
C ARG A 19 -13.97 8.54 -10.87
N SER A 20 -13.00 8.64 -11.79
CA SER A 20 -12.07 9.76 -11.83
C SER A 20 -12.69 10.89 -12.65
N GLY A 21 -13.48 11.75 -11.99
CA GLY A 21 -13.95 12.95 -12.68
C GLY A 21 -14.95 13.76 -11.92
N SER A 22 -14.49 14.84 -11.29
CA SER A 22 -15.22 16.11 -11.34
C SER A 22 -14.42 17.33 -10.87
N SER A 23 -14.48 18.36 -11.73
CA SER A 23 -14.71 19.78 -11.39
C SER A 23 -13.56 20.79 -11.24
N LEU A 24 -12.33 20.49 -11.68
CA LEU A 24 -11.33 21.54 -12.02
C LEU A 24 -10.84 21.48 -13.48
N ALA A 25 -11.23 20.44 -14.23
CA ALA A 25 -10.69 20.09 -15.56
C ALA A 25 -11.13 20.99 -16.73
N LEU A 26 -11.89 22.06 -16.49
CA LEU A 26 -12.46 22.89 -17.55
C LEU A 26 -11.59 24.10 -17.96
N MET A 27 -10.38 24.27 -17.42
CA MET A 27 -9.48 25.36 -17.86
C MET A 27 -8.00 24.99 -18.07
N VAL A 28 -7.53 23.82 -17.65
CA VAL A 28 -6.12 23.40 -17.83
C VAL A 28 -6.06 21.88 -18.04
N GLY A 29 -5.18 21.39 -18.93
CA GLY A 29 -5.11 19.97 -19.29
C GLY A 29 -4.80 19.06 -18.09
N VAL A 30 -5.23 17.79 -18.16
CA VAL A 30 -5.04 16.79 -17.07
C VAL A 30 -3.58 16.64 -16.66
N THR A 31 -2.64 16.77 -17.60
CA THR A 31 -1.18 16.75 -17.34
C THR A 31 -0.70 17.93 -16.49
N ASP A 32 -1.34 19.08 -16.60
CA ASP A 32 -0.93 20.30 -15.89
C ASP A 32 -1.40 20.30 -14.42
N ILE A 33 -2.55 19.67 -14.13
CA ILE A 33 -3.05 19.51 -12.75
C ILE A 33 -2.11 18.64 -11.92
N TRP A 34 -1.65 17.50 -12.46
CA TRP A 34 -0.69 16.63 -11.77
C TRP A 34 0.65 17.33 -11.52
N VAL A 35 1.09 18.19 -12.44
CA VAL A 35 2.31 19.00 -12.27
C VAL A 35 2.11 20.04 -11.16
N VAL A 36 0.98 20.74 -11.15
CA VAL A 36 0.67 21.74 -10.11
C VAL A 36 0.53 21.09 -8.74
N LEU A 37 -0.21 19.98 -8.64
CA LEU A 37 -0.39 19.24 -7.39
C LEU A 37 0.95 18.74 -6.84
N ARG A 38 1.80 18.20 -7.72
CA ARG A 38 3.17 17.80 -7.34
C ARG A 38 3.95 18.96 -6.74
N HIS A 39 3.94 20.13 -7.36
CA HIS A 39 4.63 21.31 -6.83
C HIS A 39 4.03 21.83 -5.51
N ILE A 40 2.73 21.69 -5.31
CA ILE A 40 2.07 22.01 -4.04
C ILE A 40 2.54 21.04 -2.95
N ILE A 41 2.56 19.74 -3.22
CA ILE A 41 3.05 18.72 -2.28
C ILE A 41 4.52 18.95 -1.96
N GLU A 42 5.35 19.20 -2.97
CA GLU A 42 6.76 19.57 -2.78
C GLU A 42 6.92 20.80 -1.86
N ALA A 43 6.08 21.82 -2.06
CA ALA A 43 6.08 23.01 -1.21
C ALA A 43 5.66 22.67 0.23
N VAL A 44 4.56 21.92 0.44
CA VAL A 44 4.10 21.49 1.77
C VAL A 44 5.17 20.68 2.50
N LEU A 45 5.79 19.71 1.82
CA LEU A 45 6.84 18.87 2.39
C LEU A 45 8.12 19.67 2.69
N THR A 46 8.49 20.63 1.85
CA THR A 46 9.68 21.44 2.13
C THR A 46 9.43 22.44 3.26
N ILE A 47 8.23 23.02 3.33
CA ILE A 47 7.80 23.83 4.47
C ILE A 47 7.85 22.99 5.76
N ALA A 48 7.40 21.73 5.72
CA ALA A 48 7.53 20.77 6.84
C ALA A 48 8.97 20.61 7.30
N PHE A 49 9.88 20.33 6.36
CA PHE A 49 11.30 20.14 6.63
C PHE A 49 11.92 21.43 7.22
N MET A 50 11.55 22.60 6.71
CA MET A 50 12.02 23.88 7.25
C MET A 50 11.55 24.10 8.70
N PHE A 51 10.26 23.87 8.98
CA PHE A 51 9.73 23.98 10.34
C PHE A 51 10.41 23.02 11.30
N LEU A 52 10.60 21.76 10.92
CA LEU A 52 11.20 20.74 11.77
C LEU A 52 12.69 20.95 12.03
N VAL A 53 13.45 21.43 11.04
CA VAL A 53 14.91 21.54 11.14
C VAL A 53 15.36 22.90 11.66
N TYR A 54 14.71 23.99 11.26
CA TYR A 54 15.21 25.34 11.52
C TYR A 54 14.44 26.07 12.61
N PHE A 55 13.12 25.90 12.68
CA PHE A 55 12.28 26.62 13.66
C PHE A 55 11.96 25.80 14.90
N GLY A 56 11.79 24.49 14.74
CA GLY A 56 11.49 23.53 15.79
C GLY A 56 12.54 23.51 16.89
N PRO A 57 13.84 23.29 16.61
CA PRO A 57 14.85 23.16 17.65
C PRO A 57 15.05 24.45 18.46
N PRO A 58 15.11 25.66 17.88
CA PRO A 58 15.13 26.89 18.68
C PRO A 58 13.89 27.05 19.57
N ALA A 59 12.69 26.78 19.04
CA ALA A 59 11.46 26.88 19.83
C ALA A 59 11.38 25.82 20.96
N ALA A 60 11.86 24.60 20.70
CA ALA A 60 11.76 23.48 21.62
C ALA A 60 12.90 23.41 22.65
N VAL A 61 14.10 23.89 22.29
CA VAL A 61 15.30 23.80 23.13
C VAL A 61 15.62 25.14 23.78
N MET A 62 15.70 26.22 23.01
CA MET A 62 16.14 27.52 23.54
C MET A 62 15.07 28.15 24.45
N LEU A 63 13.82 28.16 24.00
CA LEU A 63 12.72 28.71 24.82
C LEU A 63 12.42 27.85 26.04
N ARG A 64 12.77 26.55 26.01
CA ARG A 64 12.53 25.64 27.13
C ARG A 64 13.43 25.93 28.32
N PHE A 65 14.59 26.56 28.11
CA PHE A 65 15.41 27.11 29.20
C PHE A 65 14.75 28.31 29.90
N LEU A 66 13.84 29.02 29.22
CA LEU A 66 13.12 30.16 29.79
C LEU A 66 11.82 29.72 30.47
N SER A 67 11.00 28.93 29.78
CA SER A 67 9.73 28.41 30.30
C SER A 67 9.24 27.24 29.44
N ILE A 68 8.84 26.15 30.09
CA ILE A 68 8.21 25.02 29.41
C ILE A 68 6.90 25.42 28.73
N HIS A 69 6.10 26.28 29.36
CA HIS A 69 4.83 26.78 28.79
C HIS A 69 5.06 27.62 27.55
N PHE A 70 6.04 28.52 27.59
CA PHE A 70 6.36 29.35 26.44
C PHE A 70 6.90 28.52 25.27
N SER A 71 7.78 27.56 25.56
CA SER A 71 8.27 26.61 24.56
C SER A 71 7.13 25.80 23.93
N ARG A 72 6.26 25.19 24.75
CA ARG A 72 5.09 24.45 24.25
C ARG A 72 4.16 25.31 23.41
N LYS A 73 3.88 26.55 23.82
CA LYS A 73 3.05 27.49 23.05
C LYS A 73 3.68 27.85 21.71
N ALA A 74 4.98 28.15 21.68
CA ALA A 74 5.71 28.46 20.45
C ALA A 74 5.77 27.25 19.51
N THR A 75 6.14 26.07 20.02
CA THR A 75 6.16 24.82 19.24
C THR A 75 4.78 24.46 18.72
N SER A 76 3.72 24.57 19.54
CA SER A 76 2.34 24.30 19.11
C SER A 76 1.88 25.27 18.02
N PHE A 77 2.26 26.55 18.11
CA PHE A 77 1.94 27.54 17.09
C PHE A 77 2.61 27.21 15.74
N LEU A 78 3.92 26.96 15.74
CA LEU A 78 4.65 26.56 14.53
C LEU A 78 4.10 25.25 13.94
N PHE A 79 3.77 24.30 14.81
CA PHE A 79 3.20 23.03 14.41
C PHE A 79 1.80 23.16 13.81
N ALA A 80 0.97 24.04 14.35
CA ALA A 80 -0.37 24.31 13.82
C ALA A 80 -0.33 24.96 12.43
N LEU A 81 0.64 25.86 12.16
CA LEU A 81 0.84 26.43 10.83
C LEU A 81 1.13 25.32 9.81
N TRP A 82 2.10 24.46 10.13
CA TRP A 82 2.44 23.32 9.26
C TRP A 82 1.29 22.33 9.09
N LEU A 83 0.70 21.85 10.19
CA LEU A 83 -0.38 20.87 10.13
C LEU A 83 -1.60 21.42 9.40
N GLY A 84 -1.86 22.72 9.49
CA GLY A 84 -2.99 23.38 8.83
C GLY A 84 -2.93 23.31 7.30
N LEU A 85 -1.75 23.03 6.72
CA LEU A 85 -1.59 22.82 5.29
C LEU A 85 -2.23 21.51 4.79
N TRP A 86 -2.34 20.49 5.66
CA TRP A 86 -2.89 19.19 5.28
C TRP A 86 -4.42 19.21 5.13
N PRO A 87 -5.24 19.68 6.11
CA PRO A 87 -6.67 19.91 5.89
C PRO A 87 -6.97 20.80 4.68
N PHE A 88 -6.12 21.78 4.41
CA PHE A 88 -6.24 22.61 3.21
C PHE A 88 -6.02 21.79 1.92
N LEU A 89 -4.96 20.99 1.87
CA LEU A 89 -4.69 20.06 0.77
C LEU A 89 -5.87 19.11 0.56
N PHE A 90 -6.37 18.47 1.63
CA PHE A 90 -7.46 17.50 1.54
C PHE A 90 -8.77 18.15 1.09
N GLU A 91 -9.28 19.13 1.82
CA GLU A 91 -10.62 19.65 1.56
C GLU A 91 -10.70 20.59 0.36
N LYS A 92 -9.64 21.35 0.08
CA LYS A 92 -9.70 22.43 -0.94
C LYS A 92 -8.95 22.15 -2.22
N ILE A 93 -7.87 21.37 -2.15
CA ILE A 93 -7.07 21.06 -3.34
C ILE A 93 -7.52 19.72 -3.92
N ASN A 94 -7.59 18.68 -3.07
CA ASN A 94 -8.02 17.34 -3.47
C ASN A 94 -9.55 17.23 -3.57
N GLY A 95 -10.28 18.13 -2.92
CA GLY A 95 -11.75 18.12 -2.93
C GLY A 95 -12.37 17.03 -2.05
N THR A 96 -11.61 16.48 -1.11
CA THR A 96 -12.11 15.52 -0.12
C THR A 96 -13.16 16.19 0.76
N LYS A 97 -14.38 15.66 0.77
CA LYS A 97 -15.46 16.19 1.60
C LYS A 97 -15.41 15.56 3.00
N VAL A 98 -15.14 16.36 4.02
CA VAL A 98 -15.15 15.90 5.42
C VAL A 98 -16.49 16.23 6.07
N VAL A 99 -17.21 15.22 6.56
CA VAL A 99 -18.56 15.34 7.12
C VAL A 99 -18.58 14.93 8.58
N PHE A 100 -19.10 15.81 9.45
CA PHE A 100 -19.14 15.61 10.89
C PHE A 100 -20.52 15.18 11.39
N TYR A 101 -20.53 14.32 12.41
CA TYR A 101 -21.72 13.74 13.01
C TYR A 101 -21.58 13.63 14.54
N GLY A 102 -22.70 13.47 15.24
CA GLY A 102 -22.76 13.22 16.68
C GLY A 102 -22.91 14.49 17.51
N ASP A 103 -21.99 14.72 18.45
CA ASP A 103 -22.03 15.83 19.42
C ASP A 103 -21.21 17.04 18.94
N SER A 104 -21.74 18.25 19.17
CA SER A 104 -20.98 19.48 18.98
C SER A 104 -19.91 19.64 20.05
N LEU A 105 -18.65 19.82 19.65
CA LEU A 105 -17.53 19.94 20.59
C LEU A 105 -17.23 21.39 20.95
N PRO A 106 -16.94 21.69 22.23
CA PRO A 106 -16.38 22.97 22.65
C PRO A 106 -15.01 23.26 22.01
N VAL A 107 -14.71 24.54 21.82
CA VAL A 107 -13.40 25.00 21.34
C VAL A 107 -12.37 24.95 22.46
N ARG A 108 -11.13 24.56 22.13
CA ARG A 108 -9.97 24.57 23.06
C ARG A 108 -10.11 23.73 24.34
N GLU A 109 -11.03 22.78 24.34
CA GLU A 109 -11.21 21.82 25.44
C GLU A 109 -10.03 20.84 25.52
N ARG A 110 -9.61 20.44 26.73
CA ARG A 110 -8.59 19.41 26.94
C ARG A 110 -9.23 18.04 26.89
N ALA A 111 -8.79 17.22 25.94
CA ALA A 111 -9.44 15.96 25.67
C ALA A 111 -8.48 14.79 25.42
N LEU A 112 -8.90 13.61 25.84
CA LEU A 112 -8.37 12.33 25.34
C LEU A 112 -9.25 11.90 24.16
N ILE A 113 -8.63 11.64 23.02
CA ILE A 113 -9.32 11.25 21.78
C ILE A 113 -9.15 9.75 21.60
N LEU A 114 -10.26 9.03 21.53
CA LEU A 114 -10.31 7.59 21.25
C LEU A 114 -10.83 7.40 19.84
N ALA A 115 -9.98 6.94 18.93
CA ALA A 115 -10.35 6.70 17.54
C ALA A 115 -10.21 5.22 17.15
N ASN A 116 -11.06 4.76 16.23
CA ASN A 116 -10.79 3.52 15.49
C ASN A 116 -9.65 3.74 14.48
N HIS A 117 -9.01 2.65 14.06
CA HIS A 117 -7.86 2.65 13.17
C HIS A 117 -8.12 1.77 11.93
N ARG A 118 -8.77 2.34 10.91
CA ARG A 118 -9.09 1.70 9.63
C ARG A 118 -7.92 1.70 8.65
N THR A 119 -7.14 2.77 8.61
CA THR A 119 -6.05 2.98 7.66
C THR A 119 -4.84 3.65 8.30
N GLU A 120 -3.71 3.66 7.61
CA GLU A 120 -2.51 4.36 8.07
C GLU A 120 -2.66 5.89 8.12
N VAL A 121 -3.73 6.47 7.54
CA VAL A 121 -3.97 7.92 7.46
C VAL A 121 -5.06 8.45 8.38
N ASP A 122 -5.74 7.62 9.18
CA ASP A 122 -6.86 8.06 10.03
C ASP A 122 -6.50 9.23 10.96
N TRP A 123 -5.28 9.22 11.49
CA TRP A 123 -4.74 10.26 12.36
C TRP A 123 -4.64 11.62 11.66
N MET A 124 -4.52 11.65 10.33
CA MET A 124 -4.48 12.87 9.54
C MET A 124 -5.86 13.57 9.55
N TYR A 125 -6.96 12.81 9.55
CA TYR A 125 -8.31 13.40 9.61
C TYR A 125 -8.72 13.88 11.00
N LEU A 126 -7.98 13.50 12.05
CA LEU A 126 -8.10 14.16 13.35
C LEU A 126 -7.64 15.63 13.28
N TRP A 127 -6.81 16.00 12.30
CA TRP A 127 -6.40 17.38 12.07
C TRP A 127 -7.53 18.26 11.58
N ASP A 128 -8.41 17.75 10.71
CA ASP A 128 -9.59 18.48 10.24
C ASP A 128 -10.53 18.87 11.40
N LEU A 129 -10.71 17.94 12.34
CA LEU A 129 -11.46 18.19 13.57
C LEU A 129 -10.70 19.16 14.50
N ALA A 130 -9.41 18.91 14.74
CA ALA A 130 -8.60 19.72 15.65
C ALA A 130 -8.43 21.17 15.16
N LEU A 131 -8.35 21.39 13.85
CA LEU A 131 -8.29 22.71 13.23
C LEU A 131 -9.55 23.52 13.56
N ARG A 132 -10.73 22.92 13.35
CA ARG A 132 -12.03 23.55 13.63
C ARG A 132 -12.24 23.87 15.11
N LYS A 133 -11.64 23.09 16.02
CA LYS A 133 -11.72 23.33 17.47
C LYS A 133 -10.57 24.16 18.03
N GLY A 134 -9.67 24.64 17.18
CA GLY A 134 -8.52 25.46 17.57
C GLY A 134 -7.48 24.71 18.41
N CYS A 135 -7.40 23.39 18.24
CA CYS A 135 -6.54 22.48 19.00
C CYS A 135 -5.44 21.82 18.14
N LEU A 136 -5.33 22.18 16.86
CA LEU A 136 -4.43 21.51 15.92
C LEU A 136 -2.97 21.45 16.39
N GLY A 137 -2.43 22.55 16.91
CA GLY A 137 -1.06 22.59 17.45
C GLY A 137 -0.85 21.80 18.73
N HIS A 138 -1.93 21.41 19.39
CA HIS A 138 -1.95 20.78 20.72
C HIS A 138 -2.26 19.28 20.65
N ILE A 139 -2.47 18.75 19.44
CA ILE A 139 -2.66 17.31 19.24
C ILE A 139 -1.34 16.56 19.43
N LYS A 140 -1.38 15.48 20.21
CA LYS A 140 -0.26 14.61 20.52
C LYS A 140 -0.68 13.16 20.32
N TYR A 141 0.26 12.31 19.91
CA TYR A 141 -0.03 10.91 19.59
C TYR A 141 0.71 9.93 20.49
N ILE A 142 0.03 8.83 20.81
CA ILE A 142 0.66 7.60 21.27
C ILE A 142 0.91 6.72 20.04
N LEU A 143 2.18 6.45 19.73
CA LEU A 143 2.58 5.84 18.46
C LEU A 143 3.62 4.73 18.60
N LYS A 144 3.87 3.99 17.52
CA LYS A 144 4.88 2.91 17.49
C LYS A 144 6.30 3.47 17.53
N SER A 145 7.13 3.00 18.45
CA SER A 145 8.51 3.49 18.67
C SER A 145 9.39 3.48 17.42
N SER A 146 9.16 2.54 16.50
CA SER A 146 9.90 2.47 15.23
C SER A 146 9.75 3.73 14.38
N LEU A 147 8.62 4.45 14.49
CA LEU A 147 8.40 5.71 13.77
C LEU A 147 9.33 6.84 14.25
N MET A 148 9.83 6.75 15.49
CA MET A 148 10.81 7.70 16.01
C MET A 148 12.17 7.60 15.32
N LYS A 149 12.42 6.50 14.58
CA LYS A 149 13.67 6.26 13.86
C LYS A 149 13.69 6.92 12.47
N LEU A 150 12.56 7.47 12.01
CA LEU A 150 12.48 8.16 10.73
C LEU A 150 13.35 9.42 10.75
N PRO A 151 14.28 9.61 9.79
CA PRO A 151 15.06 10.82 9.68
C PRO A 151 14.15 12.06 9.61
N VAL A 152 14.50 13.12 10.33
CA VAL A 152 13.73 14.38 10.42
C VAL A 152 12.38 14.24 11.14
N LEU A 153 11.50 13.35 10.69
CA LEU A 153 10.16 13.14 11.28
C LEU A 153 10.24 12.66 12.72
N GLY A 154 11.14 11.71 13.03
CA GLY A 154 11.36 11.22 14.39
C GLY A 154 11.80 12.31 15.36
N TRP A 155 12.65 13.25 14.89
CA TRP A 155 13.03 14.44 15.66
C TRP A 155 11.84 15.37 15.89
N GLY A 156 10.99 15.54 14.87
CA GLY A 156 9.73 16.27 14.99
C GLY A 156 8.83 15.67 16.07
N PHE A 157 8.62 14.36 16.07
CA PHE A 157 7.81 13.68 17.08
C PHE A 157 8.36 13.88 18.50
N HIS A 158 9.68 13.93 18.67
CA HIS A 158 10.29 14.27 19.96
C HIS A 158 10.02 15.73 20.37
N ILE A 159 10.18 16.68 19.44
CA ILE A 159 9.90 18.11 19.67
C ILE A 159 8.44 18.32 20.09
N LEU A 160 7.53 17.56 19.49
CA LEU A 160 6.09 17.64 19.74
C LEU A 160 5.64 16.84 20.96
N GLU A 161 6.57 16.18 21.65
CA GLU A 161 6.33 15.35 22.83
C GLU A 161 5.32 14.21 22.55
N PHE A 162 5.41 13.56 21.38
CA PHE A 162 4.65 12.33 21.12
C PHE A 162 5.19 11.19 22.00
N ILE A 163 4.33 10.20 22.30
CA ILE A 163 4.64 9.11 23.22
C ILE A 163 4.94 7.84 22.41
N PRO A 164 6.21 7.41 22.31
CA PRO A 164 6.58 6.19 21.59
C PRO A 164 6.41 4.94 22.46
N LEU A 165 5.78 3.90 21.90
CA LEU A 165 5.58 2.59 22.54
C LEU A 165 6.11 1.44 21.66
N GLU A 166 6.73 0.44 22.30
CA GLU A 166 7.21 -0.81 21.70
C GLU A 166 6.09 -1.85 21.51
N ARG A 167 4.87 -1.56 22.00
CA ARG A 167 3.70 -2.46 22.06
C ARG A 167 3.92 -3.65 23.00
N LYS A 168 4.68 -3.44 24.08
CA LYS A 168 4.96 -4.39 25.15
C LYS A 168 4.81 -3.69 26.50
N TRP A 169 3.77 -4.04 27.24
CA TRP A 169 3.35 -3.30 28.44
C TRP A 169 4.48 -3.13 29.47
N GLU A 170 5.27 -4.17 29.69
CA GLU A 170 6.33 -4.21 30.69
C GLU A 170 7.45 -3.20 30.39
N VAL A 171 7.63 -2.87 29.10
CA VAL A 171 8.58 -1.85 28.63
C VAL A 171 7.91 -0.47 28.56
N ASP A 172 6.65 -0.45 28.13
CA ASP A 172 5.90 0.74 27.77
C ASP A 172 5.33 1.50 28.96
N GLU A 173 4.91 0.80 30.02
CA GLU A 173 4.30 1.40 31.21
C GLU A 173 5.13 2.55 31.82
N PRO A 174 6.44 2.38 32.12
CA PRO A 174 7.23 3.47 32.69
C PRO A 174 7.42 4.64 31.73
N VAL A 175 7.48 4.39 30.42
CA VAL A 175 7.62 5.43 29.38
C VAL A 175 6.33 6.24 29.26
N LEU A 176 5.19 5.54 29.23
CA LEU A 176 3.86 6.12 29.17
C LEU A 176 3.58 6.98 30.41
N ARG A 177 3.73 6.42 31.62
CA ARG A 177 3.50 7.14 32.89
C ARG A 177 4.38 8.39 33.01
N ARG A 178 5.68 8.28 32.65
CA ARG A 178 6.60 9.42 32.65
C ARG A 178 6.22 10.51 31.65
N SER A 179 5.64 10.14 30.52
CA SER A 179 5.23 11.10 29.49
C SER A 179 3.94 11.79 29.91
N LEU A 180 2.94 11.02 30.38
CA LEU A 180 1.66 11.54 30.86
C LEU A 180 1.82 12.49 32.05
N SER A 181 2.76 12.23 32.98
CA SER A 181 2.98 13.12 34.13
C SER A 181 3.36 14.55 33.72
N LYS A 182 3.91 14.74 32.51
CA LYS A 182 4.27 16.06 31.96
C LYS A 182 3.08 16.81 31.37
N PHE A 183 1.92 16.17 31.25
CA PHE A 183 0.70 16.71 30.61
C PHE A 183 -0.43 16.98 31.60
N THR A 184 -0.15 16.90 32.90
CA THR A 184 -1.12 17.09 33.99
C THR A 184 -1.47 18.55 34.26
N ASP A 185 -0.65 19.50 33.81
CA ASP A 185 -0.90 20.93 34.03
C ASP A 185 -2.10 21.40 33.19
N PRO A 186 -3.21 21.85 33.80
CA PRO A 186 -4.40 22.31 33.09
C PRO A 186 -4.15 23.56 32.24
N GLN A 187 -3.09 24.35 32.49
CA GLN A 187 -2.76 25.55 31.73
C GLN A 187 -2.24 25.25 30.31
N ASP A 188 -1.70 24.05 30.07
CA ASP A 188 -1.10 23.66 28.79
C ASP A 188 -2.07 22.86 27.91
N PRO A 189 -2.70 23.42 26.86
CA PRO A 189 -3.73 22.71 26.10
C PRO A 189 -3.28 21.34 25.59
N LEU A 190 -4.19 20.35 25.60
CA LEU A 190 -3.87 18.96 25.28
C LEU A 190 -5.00 18.27 24.54
N TRP A 191 -4.69 17.74 23.35
CA TRP A 191 -5.48 16.74 22.64
C TRP A 191 -4.64 15.47 22.50
N LEU A 192 -4.80 14.50 23.41
CA LEU A 192 -4.03 13.26 23.35
C LEU A 192 -4.81 12.21 22.53
N ALA A 193 -4.31 11.86 21.35
CA ALA A 193 -4.91 10.86 20.49
C ALA A 193 -4.37 9.45 20.81
N LEU A 194 -5.31 8.53 21.02
CA LEU A 194 -5.09 7.12 21.28
C LEU A 194 -5.92 6.29 20.30
N PHE A 195 -5.29 5.29 19.71
CA PHE A 195 -5.92 4.24 18.89
C PHE A 195 -5.86 2.91 19.66
N PRO A 196 -6.88 2.57 20.47
CA PRO A 196 -6.85 1.39 21.34
C PRO A 196 -6.66 0.05 20.62
N GLU A 197 -7.00 -0.04 19.33
CA GLU A 197 -6.74 -1.22 18.48
C GLU A 197 -5.24 -1.53 18.40
N GLY A 198 -4.39 -0.50 18.50
CA GLY A 198 -2.94 -0.60 18.49
C GLY A 198 -2.32 -0.97 17.13
N THR A 199 -3.15 -1.18 16.11
CA THR A 199 -2.77 -1.38 14.71
C THR A 199 -3.98 -1.04 13.83
N ASP A 200 -3.69 -0.73 12.57
CA ASP A 200 -4.63 -0.62 11.46
C ASP A 200 -5.42 -1.92 11.24
N PHE A 201 -6.68 -1.76 10.85
CA PHE A 201 -7.60 -2.83 10.54
C PHE A 201 -7.21 -3.55 9.26
N SER A 202 -7.16 -4.89 9.30
CA SER A 202 -7.18 -5.74 8.11
C SER A 202 -8.08 -6.94 8.37
N GLU A 203 -8.55 -7.60 7.32
CA GLU A 203 -9.42 -8.76 7.46
C GLU A 203 -8.75 -9.91 8.25
N GLU A 204 -7.45 -10.13 8.03
CA GLU A 204 -6.65 -11.11 8.76
C GLU A 204 -6.55 -10.77 10.26
N LYS A 205 -6.27 -9.50 10.58
CA LYS A 205 -6.20 -9.02 11.97
C LYS A 205 -7.57 -9.10 12.64
N SER A 206 -8.65 -8.82 11.90
CA SER A 206 -10.03 -8.94 12.37
C SER A 206 -10.36 -10.39 12.72
N LYS A 207 -10.11 -11.35 11.82
CA LYS A 207 -10.29 -12.79 12.10
C LYS A 207 -9.52 -13.24 13.34
N SER A 208 -8.27 -12.80 13.48
CA SER A 208 -7.44 -13.09 14.67
C SER A 208 -8.03 -12.48 15.95
N SER A 209 -8.47 -11.22 15.89
CA SER A 209 -9.12 -10.53 17.01
C SER A 209 -10.44 -11.19 17.41
N GLN A 210 -11.25 -11.64 16.44
CA GLN A 210 -12.52 -12.34 16.66
C GLN A 210 -12.30 -13.68 17.34
N LYS A 211 -11.32 -14.45 16.88
CA LYS A 211 -10.94 -15.72 17.50
C LYS A 211 -10.53 -15.53 18.95
N PHE A 212 -9.64 -14.57 19.21
CA PHE A 212 -9.22 -14.26 20.58
C PHE A 212 -10.41 -13.83 21.45
N ALA A 213 -11.26 -12.92 20.96
CA ALA A 213 -12.44 -12.45 21.70
C ALA A 213 -13.38 -13.61 22.08
N ALA A 214 -13.65 -14.53 21.15
CA ALA A 214 -14.46 -15.70 21.40
C ALA A 214 -13.83 -16.65 22.46
N GLU A 215 -12.51 -16.84 22.42
CA GLU A 215 -11.79 -17.68 23.38
C GLU A 215 -11.84 -17.12 24.82
N VAL A 216 -11.79 -15.80 24.98
CA VAL A 216 -11.78 -15.14 26.30
C VAL A 216 -13.16 -14.62 26.75
N GLY A 217 -14.22 -14.93 26.00
CA GLY A 217 -15.59 -14.52 26.34
C GLY A 217 -15.87 -13.03 26.20
N LEU A 218 -15.12 -12.34 25.33
CA LEU A 218 -15.32 -10.93 25.00
C LEU A 218 -16.15 -10.76 23.71
N PRO A 219 -16.70 -9.57 23.47
CA PRO A 219 -17.48 -9.28 22.27
C PRO A 219 -16.70 -9.53 20.97
N VAL A 220 -17.33 -10.25 20.04
CA VAL A 220 -16.79 -10.48 18.71
C VAL A 220 -17.17 -9.30 17.81
N LEU A 221 -16.19 -8.48 17.45
CA LEU A 221 -16.36 -7.25 16.64
C LEU A 221 -16.01 -7.53 15.17
N THR A 222 -16.64 -6.80 14.23
CA THR A 222 -16.54 -7.08 12.78
C THR A 222 -15.89 -5.96 11.96
N ASN A 223 -16.03 -4.72 12.40
CA ASN A 223 -15.58 -3.50 11.71
C ASN A 223 -14.39 -2.82 12.41
N VAL A 224 -14.15 -3.16 13.68
CA VAL A 224 -13.00 -2.73 14.49
C VAL A 224 -12.35 -3.93 15.17
N LEU A 225 -11.09 -3.77 15.59
CA LEU A 225 -10.39 -4.73 16.43
C LEU A 225 -10.76 -4.55 17.90
N LEU A 226 -10.59 -5.62 18.68
CA LEU A 226 -10.81 -5.58 20.13
C LEU A 226 -9.81 -4.58 20.77
N PRO A 227 -10.26 -3.58 21.55
CA PRO A 227 -9.38 -2.54 22.06
C PRO A 227 -8.47 -3.05 23.19
N LYS A 228 -7.23 -2.58 23.20
CA LYS A 228 -6.29 -2.79 24.30
C LYS A 228 -6.54 -1.76 25.39
N THR A 229 -6.83 -2.23 26.61
CA THR A 229 -7.35 -1.38 27.69
C THR A 229 -6.27 -0.72 28.55
N ARG A 230 -5.11 -1.36 28.76
CA ARG A 230 -4.08 -0.89 29.72
C ARG A 230 -3.60 0.55 29.44
N GLY A 231 -3.35 0.89 28.18
CA GLY A 231 -2.90 2.23 27.79
C GLY A 231 -3.97 3.30 28.06
N PHE A 232 -5.24 2.98 27.83
CA PHE A 232 -6.37 3.85 28.13
C PHE A 232 -6.50 4.07 29.65
N CYS A 233 -6.47 3.01 30.45
CA CYS A 233 -6.54 3.11 31.90
C CYS A 233 -5.41 3.99 32.46
N ALA A 234 -4.17 3.80 32.00
CA ALA A 234 -3.05 4.65 32.40
C ALA A 234 -3.22 6.13 32.01
N CYS A 235 -3.80 6.41 30.83
CA CYS A 235 -4.12 7.78 30.43
C CYS A 235 -5.16 8.42 31.35
N LEU A 236 -6.23 7.69 31.69
CA LEU A 236 -7.24 8.17 32.63
C LEU A 236 -6.65 8.38 34.01
N GLU A 237 -5.92 7.40 34.55
CA GLU A 237 -5.30 7.50 35.88
C GLU A 237 -4.42 8.74 36.00
N ALA A 238 -3.59 9.02 34.98
CA ALA A 238 -2.67 10.15 35.01
C ALA A 238 -3.33 11.50 34.72
N LEU A 239 -4.33 11.56 33.85
CA LEU A 239 -4.84 12.82 33.29
C LEU A 239 -6.26 13.19 33.74
N ARG A 240 -6.99 12.31 34.45
CA ARG A 240 -8.41 12.50 34.82
C ARG A 240 -8.70 13.86 35.46
N ASP A 241 -7.85 14.34 36.35
CA ASP A 241 -8.06 15.62 37.05
C ASP A 241 -7.78 16.86 36.18
N SER A 242 -7.16 16.65 35.02
CA SER A 242 -6.79 17.71 34.07
C SER A 242 -7.56 17.66 32.74
N LEU A 243 -8.32 16.60 32.48
CA LEU A 243 -9.12 16.45 31.26
C LEU A 243 -10.52 16.99 31.49
N ASP A 244 -11.06 17.66 30.47
CA ASP A 244 -12.44 18.12 30.48
C ASP A 244 -13.39 17.01 29.97
N ALA A 245 -12.96 16.26 28.94
CA ALA A 245 -13.72 15.18 28.32
C ALA A 245 -12.86 14.09 27.65
N VAL A 246 -13.51 12.97 27.32
CA VAL A 246 -13.04 12.01 26.32
C VAL A 246 -13.88 12.16 25.06
N TYR A 247 -13.23 12.25 23.90
CA TYR A 247 -13.87 12.27 22.59
C TYR A 247 -13.76 10.89 21.95
N ASP A 248 -14.89 10.22 21.82
CA ASP A 248 -15.01 8.95 21.11
C ASP A 248 -15.30 9.23 19.63
N VAL A 249 -14.29 9.05 18.78
CA VAL A 249 -14.28 9.43 17.35
C VAL A 249 -14.37 8.19 16.49
N SER A 250 -15.40 8.08 15.66
CA SER A 250 -15.56 7.01 14.66
C SER A 250 -15.29 7.58 13.27
N ILE A 251 -14.28 7.06 12.58
CA ILE A 251 -13.92 7.46 11.21
C ILE A 251 -14.37 6.36 10.25
N ALA A 252 -15.04 6.78 9.17
CA ALA A 252 -15.40 5.93 8.04
C ALA A 252 -15.14 6.65 6.72
N TYR A 253 -14.79 5.88 5.70
CA TYR A 253 -14.53 6.36 4.35
C TYR A 253 -15.66 5.92 3.43
N LYS A 254 -16.08 6.81 2.54
CA LYS A 254 -17.04 6.46 1.50
C LYS A 254 -16.32 5.79 0.34
N ASN A 255 -16.87 4.70 -0.17
CA ASN A 255 -16.32 3.84 -1.22
C ASN A 255 -15.07 3.05 -0.76
N CYS A 256 -13.89 3.67 -0.73
CA CYS A 256 -12.62 2.98 -0.54
C CYS A 256 -11.78 3.61 0.58
N CYS A 257 -11.04 2.77 1.31
CA CYS A 257 -10.10 3.21 2.34
C CYS A 257 -8.84 3.79 1.67
N PRO A 258 -8.42 5.03 1.99
CA PRO A 258 -7.25 5.63 1.35
C PRO A 258 -5.93 5.11 1.91
N SER A 259 -4.93 4.95 1.03
CA SER A 259 -3.51 4.91 1.42
C SER A 259 -2.96 6.32 1.65
N PHE A 260 -1.73 6.42 2.18
CA PHE A 260 -1.03 7.70 2.26
C PHE A 260 -0.88 8.39 0.90
N LEU A 261 -0.58 7.64 -0.16
CA LEU A 261 -0.37 8.20 -1.49
C LEU A 261 -1.69 8.67 -2.10
N ASP A 262 -2.78 7.92 -1.91
CA ASP A 262 -4.11 8.34 -2.40
C ASP A 262 -4.48 9.70 -1.80
N ASN A 263 -4.29 9.84 -0.49
CA ASN A 263 -4.61 11.05 0.25
C ASN A 263 -3.68 12.21 -0.13
N ALA A 264 -2.39 11.96 -0.37
CA ALA A 264 -1.45 12.99 -0.79
C ALA A 264 -1.74 13.50 -2.21
N PHE A 265 -2.11 12.61 -3.13
CA PHE A 265 -2.33 12.90 -4.54
C PHE A 265 -3.79 13.18 -4.90
N GLY A 266 -4.70 13.17 -3.93
CA GLY A 266 -6.11 13.47 -4.14
C GLY A 266 -6.83 12.44 -5.02
N VAL A 267 -6.38 11.18 -4.98
CA VAL A 267 -7.06 10.07 -5.65
C VAL A 267 -8.26 9.63 -4.80
N ASP A 268 -8.01 9.40 -3.51
CA ASP A 268 -8.99 9.03 -2.50
C ASP A 268 -8.58 9.58 -1.14
N PRO A 269 -9.51 9.77 -0.20
CA PRO A 269 -10.93 9.48 -0.29
C PRO A 269 -11.72 10.68 -0.86
N SER A 270 -12.80 10.38 -1.56
CA SER A 270 -13.77 11.40 -1.99
C SER A 270 -14.57 11.99 -0.81
N GLU A 271 -14.99 11.17 0.15
CA GLU A 271 -15.68 11.62 1.38
C GLU A 271 -15.15 10.89 2.63
N VAL A 272 -14.90 11.66 3.69
CA VAL A 272 -14.54 11.15 5.03
C VAL A 272 -15.64 11.53 6.01
N HIS A 273 -16.13 10.55 6.74
CA HIS A 273 -17.21 10.72 7.71
C HIS A 273 -16.65 10.53 9.12
N ILE A 274 -16.84 11.53 9.97
CA ILE A 274 -16.31 11.57 11.33
C ILE A 274 -17.48 11.75 12.29
N HIS A 275 -17.80 10.72 13.06
CA HIS A 275 -18.79 10.79 14.13
C HIS A 275 -18.09 10.94 15.48
N VAL A 276 -18.46 11.96 16.25
CA VAL A 276 -17.85 12.23 17.56
C VAL A 276 -18.89 12.17 18.67
N ARG A 277 -18.57 11.46 19.75
CA ARG A 277 -19.31 11.52 21.01
C ARG A 277 -18.45 12.19 22.06
N ARG A 278 -19.02 13.16 22.80
CA ARG A 278 -18.34 13.84 23.89
C ARG A 278 -18.75 13.23 25.23
N ILE A 279 -17.83 12.50 25.86
CA ILE A 279 -18.05 11.87 27.15
C ILE A 279 -17.39 12.69 28.24
N GLN A 280 -18.18 13.19 29.18
CA GLN A 280 -17.65 13.90 30.35
C GLN A 280 -16.85 12.94 31.23
N ILE A 281 -15.69 13.36 31.72
CA ILE A 281 -14.77 12.51 32.50
C ILE A 281 -15.46 11.87 33.72
N ARG A 282 -16.36 12.61 34.38
CA ARG A 282 -17.13 12.10 35.53
C ARG A 282 -18.03 10.90 35.23
N ASN A 283 -18.37 10.68 33.95
CA ASN A 283 -19.20 9.55 33.52
C ASN A 283 -18.38 8.29 33.21
N ILE A 284 -17.04 8.39 33.24
CA ILE A 284 -16.16 7.25 32.98
C ILE A 284 -15.73 6.64 34.32
N PRO A 285 -15.90 5.33 34.53
CA PRO A 285 -15.55 4.66 35.78
C PRO A 285 -14.11 4.91 36.22
N THR A 286 -13.88 4.99 37.52
CA THR A 286 -12.55 5.27 38.11
C THR A 286 -11.70 4.03 38.30
N SER A 287 -12.30 2.85 38.49
CA SER A 287 -11.55 1.61 38.63
C SER A 287 -11.03 1.14 37.26
N ASP A 288 -9.82 0.58 37.24
CA ASP A 288 -9.21 0.09 35.99
C ASP A 288 -10.05 -0.99 35.30
N SER A 289 -10.68 -1.87 36.09
CA SER A 289 -11.53 -2.95 35.57
C SER A 289 -12.79 -2.40 34.91
N ASP A 290 -13.46 -1.44 35.55
CA ASP A 290 -14.69 -0.86 35.03
C ASP A 290 -14.41 0.08 33.85
N ALA A 291 -13.27 0.80 33.87
CA ALA A 291 -12.82 1.62 32.74
C ALA A 291 -12.45 0.76 31.53
N ALA A 292 -11.82 -0.40 31.76
CA ALA A 292 -11.53 -1.37 30.72
C ALA A 292 -12.82 -1.94 30.09
N ALA A 293 -13.81 -2.30 30.90
CA ALA A 293 -15.12 -2.74 30.42
C ALA A 293 -15.82 -1.62 29.62
N TRP A 294 -15.82 -0.39 30.14
CA TRP A 294 -16.38 0.77 29.44
C TRP A 294 -15.74 1.01 28.07
N LEU A 295 -14.43 0.80 27.92
CA LEU A 295 -13.75 0.92 26.63
C LEU A 295 -14.22 -0.16 25.64
N ILE A 296 -14.41 -1.39 26.11
CA ILE A 296 -14.93 -2.50 25.30
C ILE A 296 -16.34 -2.18 24.82
N ASP A 297 -17.22 -1.72 25.71
CA ASP A 297 -18.60 -1.30 25.36
C ASP A 297 -18.61 -0.14 24.36
N THR A 298 -17.68 0.81 24.51
CA THR A 298 -17.51 1.92 23.57
C THR A 298 -17.12 1.42 22.17
N PHE A 299 -16.25 0.41 22.09
CA PHE A 299 -15.87 -0.20 20.81
C PHE A 299 -16.97 -1.08 20.21
N GLN A 300 -17.82 -1.72 21.03
CA GLN A 300 -19.03 -2.38 20.52
C GLN A 300 -19.99 -1.39 19.85
N LEU A 301 -20.22 -0.23 20.47
CA LEU A 301 -21.04 0.81 19.86
C LEU A 301 -20.42 1.32 18.55
N LYS A 302 -19.10 1.48 18.53
CA LYS A 302 -18.36 1.89 17.33
C LYS A 302 -18.50 0.87 16.20
N ASP A 303 -18.44 -0.43 16.53
CA ASP A 303 -18.68 -1.52 15.59
C ASP A 303 -20.08 -1.45 14.97
N GLN A 304 -21.10 -1.18 15.79
CA GLN A 304 -22.48 -1.00 15.35
C GLN A 304 -22.65 0.25 14.47
N LEU A 305 -22.02 1.38 14.84
CA LEU A 305 -22.03 2.60 14.05
C LEU A 305 -21.43 2.37 12.65
N LEU A 306 -20.32 1.63 12.56
CA LEU A 306 -19.68 1.31 11.29
C LEU A 306 -20.51 0.31 10.46
N SER A 307 -21.18 -0.65 11.12
CA SER A 307 -22.14 -1.54 10.45
C SER A 307 -23.29 -0.74 9.81
N ASN A 308 -23.88 0.18 10.58
CA ASN A 308 -24.95 1.06 10.08
C ASN A 308 -24.44 1.99 8.98
N PHE A 309 -23.21 2.49 9.11
CA PHE A 309 -22.59 3.33 8.08
C PHE A 309 -22.44 2.59 6.76
N LYS A 310 -21.97 1.33 6.76
CA LYS A 310 -21.89 0.51 5.54
C LYS A 310 -23.23 0.35 4.86
N ALA A 311 -24.32 0.21 5.63
CA ALA A 311 -25.67 0.06 5.09
C ALA A 311 -26.30 1.39 4.61
N GLN A 312 -26.00 2.51 5.27
CA GLN A 312 -26.69 3.80 5.07
C GLN A 312 -25.86 4.84 4.31
N GLY A 313 -24.53 4.68 4.27
CA GLY A 313 -23.59 5.65 3.71
C GLY A 313 -23.37 6.91 4.56
N HIS A 314 -23.93 6.96 5.78
CA HIS A 314 -23.76 8.07 6.71
C HIS A 314 -23.89 7.62 8.17
N PHE A 315 -23.37 8.44 9.10
CA PHE A 315 -23.59 8.25 10.54
C PHE A 315 -24.88 8.97 10.99
N PRO A 316 -25.43 8.67 12.18
CA PRO A 316 -26.57 9.41 12.72
C PRO A 316 -26.18 10.84 13.14
N ASN A 317 -27.15 11.76 13.18
CA ASN A 317 -27.00 13.14 13.69
C ASN A 317 -25.90 13.94 12.98
N GLN A 318 -26.07 14.22 11.69
CA GLN A 318 -25.13 15.08 10.97
C GLN A 318 -25.12 16.49 11.57
N ILE A 319 -23.91 17.04 11.77
CA ILE A 319 -23.70 18.39 12.30
C ILE A 319 -23.16 19.28 11.18
N ALA A 320 -23.68 20.50 11.09
CA ALA A 320 -23.09 21.55 10.28
C ALA A 320 -21.87 22.15 11.00
N GLU A 321 -20.69 21.57 10.77
CA GLU A 321 -19.42 22.22 11.12
C GLU A 321 -19.02 23.20 10.01
N GLU A 322 -18.36 24.31 10.38
CA GLU A 322 -17.93 25.33 9.43
C GLU A 322 -16.99 24.70 8.39
N GLU A 323 -17.26 24.94 7.11
CA GLU A 323 -16.33 24.57 6.05
C GLU A 323 -15.03 25.34 6.21
N LEU A 324 -13.90 24.72 5.85
CA LEU A 324 -12.63 25.45 5.82
C LEU A 324 -12.74 26.63 4.85
N SER A 325 -12.36 27.82 5.30
CA SER A 325 -12.32 29.01 4.45
C SER A 325 -11.07 28.95 3.59
N PHE A 326 -11.24 29.01 2.26
CA PHE A 326 -10.12 29.07 1.33
C PHE A 326 -9.20 30.26 1.63
N GLU A 327 -9.76 31.42 2.00
CA GLU A 327 -8.99 32.62 2.34
C GLU A 327 -8.14 32.43 3.60
N LYS A 328 -8.71 31.82 4.66
CA LYS A 328 -7.96 31.56 5.90
C LYS A 328 -6.84 30.55 5.66
N CYS A 329 -7.10 29.49 4.89
CA CYS A 329 -6.09 28.50 4.55
C CYS A 329 -4.99 29.08 3.65
N LEU A 330 -5.36 29.87 2.64
CA LEU A 330 -4.41 30.56 1.77
C LEU A 330 -3.58 31.58 2.56
N LEU A 331 -4.18 32.29 3.52
CA LEU A 331 -3.44 33.21 4.39
C LEU A 331 -2.39 32.48 5.23
N ASN A 332 -2.70 31.31 5.78
CA ASN A 332 -1.71 30.48 6.48
C ASN A 332 -0.55 30.10 5.54
N PHE A 333 -0.87 29.62 4.33
CA PHE A 333 0.14 29.30 3.31
C PHE A 333 1.00 30.51 2.92
N MET A 334 0.39 31.70 2.79
CA MET A 334 1.08 32.94 2.45
C MET A 334 1.90 33.50 3.61
N LEU A 335 1.52 33.24 4.87
CA LEU A 335 2.31 33.59 6.05
C LEU A 335 3.58 32.72 6.17
N ASP A 336 3.52 31.48 5.68
CA ASP A 336 4.69 30.59 5.62
C ASP A 336 5.69 31.01 4.53
N LEU A 337 5.20 31.64 3.44
CA LEU A 337 6.00 31.96 2.26
C LEU A 337 7.20 32.93 2.55
N PRO A 338 7.05 34.03 3.32
CA PRO A 338 8.17 34.90 3.73
C PRO A 338 9.19 34.22 4.64
N LEU A 339 8.75 33.24 5.44
CA LEU A 339 9.62 32.44 6.30
C LEU A 339 10.45 31.43 5.47
N HIS A 340 9.85 30.96 4.38
CA HIS A 340 10.37 29.91 3.51
C HIS A 340 11.30 30.41 2.38
N LEU A 341 10.96 31.49 1.69
CA LEU A 341 11.71 32.01 0.53
C LEU A 341 13.20 32.33 0.81
N PRO A 342 13.56 33.01 1.92
CA PRO A 342 14.96 33.34 2.22
C PRO A 342 15.80 32.11 2.57
N LEU A 343 15.23 31.14 3.30
CA LEU A 343 15.91 29.88 3.61
C LEU A 343 16.09 29.03 2.35
N MET A 344 15.04 28.91 1.52
CA MET A 344 15.15 28.22 0.24
C MET A 344 16.28 28.82 -0.59
N ALA A 345 16.34 30.15 -0.75
CA ALA A 345 17.43 30.82 -1.47
C ALA A 345 18.83 30.54 -0.88
N ALA A 346 18.95 30.41 0.45
CA ALA A 346 20.21 30.12 1.12
C ALA A 346 20.65 28.64 1.02
N PHE A 347 19.70 27.70 0.89
CA PHE A 347 19.96 26.25 0.96
C PHE A 347 19.72 25.47 -0.35
N LYS A 348 19.24 26.12 -1.43
CA LYS A 348 18.91 25.50 -2.75
C LYS A 348 19.91 24.42 -3.22
N PRO A 349 21.23 24.66 -3.28
CA PRO A 349 22.13 23.69 -3.93
C PRO A 349 22.37 22.41 -3.13
N LYS A 350 22.18 22.43 -1.80
CA LYS A 350 22.40 21.24 -0.94
C LYS A 350 21.09 20.51 -0.63
N LEU A 351 19.99 21.24 -0.50
CA LEU A 351 18.67 20.67 -0.24
C LEU A 351 18.03 20.10 -1.51
N CYS A 352 18.20 20.73 -2.68
CA CYS A 352 17.78 20.10 -3.95
C CYS A 352 18.55 18.82 -4.23
N LEU A 353 19.84 18.72 -3.87
CA LEU A 353 20.63 17.50 -4.04
C LEU A 353 20.18 16.38 -3.10
N LEU A 354 19.85 16.70 -1.84
CA LEU A 354 19.32 15.73 -0.87
C LEU A 354 17.89 15.30 -1.20
N ILE A 355 17.01 16.24 -1.56
CA ILE A 355 15.63 15.93 -1.97
C ILE A 355 15.64 15.16 -3.29
N SER A 356 16.49 15.49 -4.27
CA SER A 356 16.63 14.68 -5.50
C SER A 356 17.17 13.27 -5.21
N LEU A 357 18.03 13.10 -4.20
CA LEU A 357 18.51 11.79 -3.76
C LEU A 357 17.45 10.97 -3.00
N PHE A 358 16.39 11.60 -2.48
CA PHE A 358 15.23 10.92 -1.87
C PHE A 358 14.01 10.85 -2.81
N TRP A 359 14.00 11.58 -3.92
CA TRP A 359 12.87 11.69 -4.86
C TRP A 359 12.89 10.59 -5.93
N ASP A 360 14.06 10.00 -6.20
CA ASP A 360 14.18 8.83 -7.07
C ASP A 360 14.12 7.50 -6.28
N VAL A 361 13.21 7.38 -5.31
CA VAL A 361 12.68 6.04 -5.01
C VAL A 361 11.52 5.81 -5.98
N ALA A 362 11.85 5.67 -7.27
CA ALA A 362 11.01 4.88 -8.13
C ALA A 362 11.01 3.47 -7.51
N TYR A 363 9.90 3.09 -6.86
CA TYR A 363 9.68 1.69 -6.54
C TYR A 363 9.81 0.95 -7.85
N SER A 364 10.79 0.07 -7.92
CA SER A 364 11.09 -0.63 -9.16
C SER A 364 11.34 -2.07 -8.82
N THR A 365 10.69 -2.94 -9.57
CA THR A 365 10.81 -4.38 -9.38
C THR A 365 12.07 -4.83 -10.10
N LEU A 366 12.97 -5.48 -9.37
CA LEU A 366 14.19 -6.04 -9.93
C LEU A 366 13.92 -7.47 -10.41
N PHE A 367 14.06 -7.68 -11.71
CA PHE A 367 14.10 -9.00 -12.32
C PHE A 367 15.55 -9.45 -12.49
N THR A 368 15.95 -10.50 -11.78
CA THR A 368 17.22 -11.18 -12.01
C THR A 368 16.99 -12.38 -12.91
N LEU A 369 17.47 -12.34 -14.15
CA LEU A 369 17.41 -13.46 -15.08
C LEU A 369 18.72 -14.24 -14.99
N GLN A 370 18.65 -15.53 -14.70
CA GLN A 370 19.81 -16.41 -14.53
C GLN A 370 19.74 -17.60 -15.47
N ASN A 371 20.84 -17.86 -16.19
CA ASN A 371 20.96 -19.05 -17.01
C ASN A 371 21.68 -20.17 -16.23
N HIS A 372 20.95 -21.18 -15.79
CA HIS A 372 21.51 -22.42 -15.23
C HIS A 372 21.59 -23.57 -16.24
N CYS A 373 21.21 -23.33 -17.50
CA CYS A 373 21.40 -24.32 -18.55
C CYS A 373 22.90 -24.51 -18.83
N SER A 374 23.26 -25.70 -19.30
CA SER A 374 24.63 -26.01 -19.76
C SER A 374 25.00 -25.34 -21.09
N HIS A 375 24.07 -24.62 -21.71
CA HIS A 375 24.19 -23.98 -23.01
C HIS A 375 23.69 -22.53 -22.95
N THR A 376 24.13 -21.72 -23.91
CA THR A 376 23.69 -20.32 -24.04
C THR A 376 22.21 -20.26 -24.38
N VAL A 377 21.49 -19.37 -23.70
CA VAL A 377 20.12 -18.98 -24.04
C VAL A 377 20.10 -17.52 -24.46
N TRP A 378 19.12 -17.13 -25.26
CA TRP A 378 18.88 -15.74 -25.61
C TRP A 378 17.53 -15.32 -25.06
N PRO A 379 17.46 -14.72 -23.86
CA PRO A 379 16.20 -14.26 -23.33
C PRO A 379 15.55 -13.26 -24.30
N GLY A 380 14.24 -13.43 -24.50
CA GLY A 380 13.37 -12.45 -25.13
C GLY A 380 12.52 -11.78 -24.07
N THR A 381 12.22 -10.51 -24.28
CA THR A 381 11.37 -9.71 -23.39
C THR A 381 10.29 -9.03 -24.21
N LEU A 382 9.08 -8.95 -23.66
CA LEU A 382 7.99 -8.20 -24.27
C LEU A 382 7.23 -7.47 -23.17
N SER A 383 7.19 -6.15 -23.26
CA SER A 383 6.37 -5.30 -22.41
C SER A 383 4.97 -5.11 -23.02
N GLY A 384 3.96 -4.95 -22.17
CA GLY A 384 2.59 -4.62 -22.55
C GLY A 384 2.49 -3.25 -23.23
N SER A 385 1.34 -2.99 -23.86
CA SER A 385 1.11 -1.76 -24.63
C SER A 385 1.27 -0.52 -23.76
N GLY A 386 2.23 0.35 -24.10
CA GLY A 386 2.50 1.60 -23.40
C GLY A 386 3.62 1.55 -22.37
N SER A 387 4.14 0.37 -22.04
CA SER A 387 5.26 0.20 -21.10
C SER A 387 6.63 0.17 -21.81
N PRO A 388 7.71 0.68 -21.18
CA PRO A 388 9.05 0.62 -21.75
C PRO A 388 9.52 -0.83 -21.92
N SER A 389 10.26 -1.11 -23.01
CA SER A 389 10.86 -2.43 -23.26
C SER A 389 12.01 -2.69 -22.28
N LEU A 390 12.02 -3.85 -21.63
CA LEU A 390 13.09 -4.25 -20.71
C LEU A 390 14.20 -4.97 -21.48
N GLY A 391 15.47 -4.65 -21.21
CA GLY A 391 16.60 -5.34 -21.86
C GLY A 391 16.60 -5.24 -23.39
N ASP A 392 16.05 -4.14 -23.94
CA ASP A 392 15.94 -3.86 -25.37
C ASP A 392 15.22 -4.95 -26.19
N GLY A 393 14.32 -5.74 -25.58
CA GLY A 393 13.59 -6.82 -26.27
C GLY A 393 14.34 -8.15 -26.32
N GLY A 394 15.64 -8.20 -26.02
CA GLY A 394 16.38 -9.46 -25.94
C GLY A 394 17.90 -9.34 -26.05
N PHE A 395 18.58 -10.34 -25.50
CA PHE A 395 20.04 -10.37 -25.36
C PHE A 395 20.56 -11.81 -25.24
N MET A 396 21.88 -11.98 -25.29
CA MET A 396 22.55 -13.27 -25.08
C MET A 396 22.86 -13.46 -23.59
N LEU A 397 22.59 -14.65 -23.05
CA LEU A 397 22.90 -15.00 -21.66
C LEU A 397 23.66 -16.33 -21.60
N ALA A 398 24.97 -16.26 -21.33
CA ALA A 398 25.86 -17.42 -21.28
C ALA A 398 25.57 -18.33 -20.06
N PRO A 399 25.97 -19.61 -20.10
CA PRO A 399 25.84 -20.53 -18.97
C PRO A 399 26.41 -19.94 -17.67
N GLY A 400 25.67 -20.05 -16.57
CA GLY A 400 26.04 -19.54 -15.25
C GLY A 400 25.98 -18.01 -15.09
N SER A 401 25.66 -17.27 -16.15
CA SER A 401 25.55 -15.81 -16.10
C SER A 401 24.17 -15.36 -15.65
N SER A 402 24.11 -14.15 -15.10
CA SER A 402 22.86 -13.46 -14.78
C SER A 402 22.86 -12.02 -15.29
N VAL A 403 21.65 -11.47 -15.46
CA VAL A 403 21.43 -10.05 -15.75
C VAL A 403 20.30 -9.53 -14.88
N GLN A 404 20.35 -8.25 -14.57
CA GLN A 404 19.32 -7.55 -13.82
C GLN A 404 18.58 -6.58 -14.73
N LEU A 405 17.25 -6.64 -14.71
CA LEU A 405 16.35 -5.75 -15.42
C LEU A 405 15.42 -5.09 -14.40
N THR A 406 15.07 -3.84 -14.62
CA THR A 406 14.28 -3.06 -13.67
C THR A 406 12.98 -2.62 -14.32
N ALA A 407 11.86 -2.94 -13.68
CA ALA A 407 10.53 -2.55 -14.15
C ALA A 407 9.91 -1.47 -13.28
N GLN A 408 9.11 -0.62 -13.90
CA GLN A 408 8.34 0.43 -13.21
C GLN A 408 7.05 -0.17 -12.60
N PRO A 409 6.43 0.51 -11.62
CA PRO A 409 5.14 0.09 -11.08
C PRO A 409 4.08 0.06 -12.20
N GLY A 410 3.18 -0.91 -12.14
CA GLY A 410 2.18 -1.13 -13.20
C GLY A 410 2.73 -1.81 -14.46
N TRP A 411 4.00 -2.20 -14.50
CA TRP A 411 4.55 -2.90 -15.66
C TRP A 411 3.90 -4.28 -15.82
N SER A 412 3.49 -4.61 -17.04
CA SER A 412 3.09 -5.97 -17.39
C SER A 412 3.85 -6.43 -18.61
N GLY A 413 4.19 -7.71 -18.66
CA GLY A 413 4.95 -8.28 -19.76
C GLY A 413 5.34 -9.72 -19.50
N ARG A 414 6.20 -10.22 -20.39
CA ARG A 414 6.64 -11.62 -20.37
C ARG A 414 8.10 -11.78 -20.75
N PHE A 415 8.70 -12.83 -20.20
CA PHE A 415 10.06 -13.29 -20.46
C PHE A 415 10.04 -14.70 -21.02
N TRP A 416 10.95 -15.01 -21.93
CA TRP A 416 11.16 -16.36 -22.42
C TRP A 416 12.62 -16.62 -22.81
N ALA A 417 13.01 -17.88 -22.95
CA ALA A 417 14.33 -18.25 -23.45
C ALA A 417 14.26 -18.74 -24.90
N ARG A 418 15.20 -18.30 -25.73
CA ARG A 418 15.44 -18.83 -27.08
C ARG A 418 16.68 -19.71 -27.09
N THR A 419 16.65 -20.78 -27.89
CA THR A 419 17.78 -21.73 -28.01
C THR A 419 18.21 -21.93 -29.46
N GLY A 420 19.47 -22.32 -29.65
CA GLY A 420 20.03 -22.58 -30.98
C GLY A 420 20.08 -21.34 -31.88
N CYS A 421 20.31 -20.16 -31.31
CA CYS A 421 20.30 -18.91 -32.06
C CYS A 421 21.61 -18.66 -32.79
N ASN A 422 21.50 -18.08 -33.98
CA ASN A 422 22.63 -17.53 -34.73
C ASN A 422 22.28 -16.13 -35.23
N PHE A 423 22.93 -15.10 -34.68
CA PHE A 423 22.73 -13.70 -35.02
C PHE A 423 24.02 -13.10 -35.59
N ASP A 424 23.89 -12.25 -36.60
CA ASP A 424 24.98 -11.42 -37.10
C ASP A 424 25.28 -10.24 -36.15
N ALA A 425 26.30 -9.45 -36.47
CA ALA A 425 26.68 -8.27 -35.68
C ALA A 425 25.60 -7.18 -35.62
N SER A 426 24.63 -7.21 -36.54
CA SER A 426 23.48 -6.30 -36.57
C SER A 426 22.27 -6.86 -35.81
N GLY A 427 22.37 -8.06 -35.24
CA GLY A 427 21.28 -8.72 -34.51
C GLY A 427 20.24 -9.40 -35.41
N ASN A 428 20.54 -9.58 -36.71
CA ASN A 428 19.67 -10.34 -37.61
C ASN A 428 20.05 -11.82 -37.59
N GLY A 429 19.05 -12.69 -37.56
CA GLY A 429 19.29 -14.11 -37.39
C GLY A 429 18.04 -14.87 -37.02
N LYS A 430 18.20 -16.13 -36.63
CA LYS A 430 17.10 -16.99 -36.20
C LYS A 430 17.52 -17.90 -35.05
N CYS A 431 16.53 -18.30 -34.27
CA CYS A 431 16.61 -19.32 -33.24
C CYS A 431 15.83 -20.58 -33.63
N LEU A 432 16.22 -21.72 -33.07
CA LEU A 432 15.50 -22.98 -33.26
C LEU A 432 14.18 -23.02 -32.49
N THR A 433 14.14 -22.40 -31.30
CA THR A 433 12.94 -22.31 -30.46
C THR A 433 12.75 -20.90 -29.93
N GLY A 434 11.48 -20.48 -29.74
CA GLY A 434 11.11 -19.17 -29.21
C GLY A 434 11.48 -17.97 -30.09
N ASP A 435 11.77 -18.19 -31.38
CA ASP A 435 12.26 -17.16 -32.29
C ASP A 435 11.29 -15.97 -32.39
N CYS A 436 11.83 -14.76 -32.48
CA CYS A 436 11.06 -13.52 -32.61
C CYS A 436 11.52 -12.67 -33.82
N GLY A 437 12.27 -13.28 -34.75
CA GLY A 437 12.77 -12.68 -35.99
C GLY A 437 14.10 -11.91 -35.88
N SER A 438 14.53 -11.50 -34.69
CA SER A 438 15.79 -10.77 -34.47
C SER A 438 16.30 -10.96 -33.04
N LEU A 439 17.50 -10.45 -32.73
CA LEU A 439 18.04 -10.48 -31.36
C LEU A 439 17.16 -9.70 -30.37
N LYS A 440 16.71 -8.50 -30.80
CA LYS A 440 15.87 -7.57 -30.04
C LYS A 440 14.41 -7.75 -30.43
N CYS A 441 13.65 -8.52 -29.65
CA CYS A 441 12.28 -8.87 -30.02
C CYS A 441 11.35 -7.66 -30.04
N ALA A 442 10.58 -7.53 -31.12
CA ALA A 442 9.48 -6.56 -31.23
C ALA A 442 8.10 -7.18 -30.92
N GLY A 443 8.04 -8.52 -30.83
CA GLY A 443 6.83 -9.29 -30.56
C GLY A 443 7.15 -10.53 -29.72
N GLY A 444 6.14 -11.36 -29.46
CA GLY A 444 6.31 -12.61 -28.73
C GLY A 444 7.16 -13.64 -29.46
N GLY A 445 7.76 -14.56 -28.71
CA GLY A 445 8.45 -15.72 -29.28
C GLY A 445 7.48 -16.67 -29.97
N ALA A 446 7.91 -17.27 -31.07
CA ALA A 446 7.12 -18.27 -31.79
C ALA A 446 6.99 -19.57 -30.95
N PRO A 447 5.76 -20.06 -30.71
CA PRO A 447 5.53 -21.36 -30.06
C PRO A 447 6.21 -22.52 -30.81
N PRO A 448 6.71 -23.56 -30.11
CA PRO A 448 6.62 -23.78 -28.66
C PRO A 448 7.61 -22.97 -27.82
N VAL A 449 7.11 -22.36 -26.74
CA VAL A 449 7.94 -21.56 -25.84
C VAL A 449 7.38 -21.53 -24.41
N SER A 450 8.23 -21.79 -23.42
CA SER A 450 7.90 -21.60 -22.01
C SER A 450 7.93 -20.10 -21.68
N LEU A 451 6.89 -19.57 -21.03
CA LEU A 451 6.77 -18.15 -20.68
C LEU A 451 6.83 -17.94 -19.16
N ALA A 452 7.43 -16.84 -18.73
CA ALA A 452 7.18 -16.26 -17.41
C ALA A 452 6.43 -14.94 -17.60
N GLU A 453 5.25 -14.84 -17.03
CA GLU A 453 4.31 -13.73 -17.24
C GLU A 453 4.15 -12.93 -15.95
N PHE A 454 4.02 -11.61 -16.08
CA PHE A 454 3.97 -10.71 -14.93
C PHE A 454 2.99 -9.55 -15.19
N THR A 455 2.33 -9.15 -14.12
CA THR A 455 1.65 -7.87 -13.95
C THR A 455 2.04 -7.32 -12.59
N ILE A 456 2.86 -6.27 -12.59
CA ILE A 456 3.39 -5.63 -11.38
C ILE A 456 2.40 -4.59 -10.86
N GLY A 457 2.19 -4.58 -9.55
CA GLY A 457 1.34 -3.62 -8.86
C GLY A 457 1.79 -2.17 -9.09
N SER A 458 0.86 -1.22 -9.00
CA SER A 458 1.18 0.22 -9.18
C SER A 458 1.69 0.86 -7.88
N GLY A 459 1.38 0.26 -6.73
CA GLY A 459 1.86 0.61 -5.40
C GLY A 459 2.56 -0.54 -4.67
N VAL A 460 3.23 -0.21 -3.56
CA VAL A 460 4.00 -1.17 -2.73
C VAL A 460 3.11 -2.22 -2.06
N SER A 461 1.86 -1.87 -1.78
CA SER A 461 0.83 -2.75 -1.21
C SER A 461 0.00 -3.47 -2.27
N ASP A 462 0.13 -3.10 -3.55
CA ASP A 462 -0.60 -3.78 -4.62
C ASP A 462 -0.02 -5.18 -4.83
N LYS A 463 -0.86 -6.08 -5.34
CA LYS A 463 -0.43 -7.43 -5.68
C LYS A 463 0.17 -7.43 -7.07
N ASP A 464 1.38 -7.93 -7.16
CA ASP A 464 1.92 -8.46 -8.39
C ASP A 464 1.24 -9.81 -8.66
N PHE A 465 0.98 -10.08 -9.93
CA PHE A 465 0.54 -11.36 -10.45
C PHE A 465 1.66 -11.91 -11.32
N TYR A 466 2.02 -13.17 -11.10
CA TYR A 466 3.03 -13.83 -11.92
C TYR A 466 2.80 -15.32 -12.03
N ASP A 467 3.28 -15.88 -13.13
CA ASP A 467 3.17 -17.31 -13.40
C ASP A 467 4.26 -17.78 -14.36
N VAL A 468 4.36 -19.10 -14.48
CA VAL A 468 5.05 -19.76 -15.59
C VAL A 468 3.99 -20.46 -16.41
N SER A 469 3.97 -20.18 -17.72
CA SER A 469 2.93 -20.63 -18.63
C SER A 469 3.50 -21.51 -19.74
N LEU A 470 2.84 -22.66 -19.92
CA LEU A 470 3.11 -23.64 -20.97
C LEU A 470 1.95 -23.73 -21.98
N VAL A 471 1.04 -22.74 -21.97
CA VAL A 471 -0.06 -22.62 -22.93
C VAL A 471 0.47 -22.56 -24.37
N ASP A 472 1.60 -21.86 -24.54
CA ASP A 472 2.34 -21.77 -25.80
C ASP A 472 3.36 -22.91 -25.97
N GLY A 473 3.29 -23.98 -25.17
CA GLY A 473 4.19 -25.12 -25.22
C GLY A 473 5.42 -24.97 -24.31
N TYR A 474 6.40 -25.85 -24.50
CA TYR A 474 7.60 -25.92 -23.67
C TYR A 474 8.85 -26.00 -24.55
N ASN A 475 9.92 -25.28 -24.20
CA ASN A 475 11.23 -25.46 -24.82
C ASN A 475 12.36 -25.59 -23.78
N VAL A 476 12.36 -24.73 -22.76
CA VAL A 476 13.35 -24.69 -21.68
C VAL A 476 12.64 -24.68 -20.32
N GLY A 477 13.20 -25.38 -19.33
CA GLY A 477 12.71 -25.34 -17.96
C GLY A 477 12.84 -23.92 -17.39
N MET A 478 11.83 -23.46 -16.66
CA MET A 478 11.77 -22.09 -16.17
C MET A 478 11.18 -22.04 -14.76
N GLY A 479 11.74 -21.20 -13.91
CA GLY A 479 11.25 -20.98 -12.56
C GLY A 479 11.28 -19.51 -12.18
N VAL A 480 10.27 -19.07 -11.44
CA VAL A 480 10.13 -17.73 -10.88
C VAL A 480 10.07 -17.85 -9.36
N LYS A 481 10.96 -17.12 -8.68
CA LYS A 481 10.99 -17.02 -7.23
C LYS A 481 10.94 -15.55 -6.80
N ALA A 482 9.92 -15.20 -6.03
CA ALA A 482 9.81 -13.90 -5.37
C ALA A 482 10.82 -13.77 -4.21
N THR A 483 11.37 -12.56 -4.01
CA THR A 483 12.36 -12.24 -2.98
C THR A 483 11.95 -10.96 -2.25
N GLY A 484 11.95 -10.98 -0.93
CA GLY A 484 11.72 -9.79 -0.09
C GLY A 484 10.26 -9.34 0.08
N GLY A 485 9.33 -9.82 -0.76
CA GLY A 485 7.92 -9.44 -0.71
C GLY A 485 7.09 -10.15 0.37
N THR A 486 5.81 -9.78 0.44
CA THR A 486 4.82 -10.29 1.40
C THR A 486 3.56 -10.80 0.68
N GLY A 487 2.84 -11.75 1.28
CA GLY A 487 1.70 -12.43 0.66
C GLY A 487 2.00 -13.90 0.36
N ASP A 488 1.37 -14.45 -0.69
CA ASP A 488 1.52 -15.87 -1.05
C ASP A 488 2.94 -16.17 -1.52
N CYS A 489 3.48 -15.35 -2.41
CA CYS A 489 4.87 -15.33 -2.91
C CYS A 489 5.42 -16.74 -3.24
N GLN A 490 4.56 -17.59 -3.82
CA GLN A 490 4.86 -18.98 -4.10
C GLN A 490 5.82 -19.13 -5.30
N TYR A 491 6.48 -20.28 -5.38
CA TYR A 491 7.31 -20.60 -6.54
C TYR A 491 6.42 -21.02 -7.73
N ALA A 492 6.58 -20.36 -8.87
CA ALA A 492 5.95 -20.74 -10.13
C ALA A 492 7.00 -21.35 -11.05
N GLY A 493 6.73 -22.48 -11.70
CA GLY A 493 7.75 -23.06 -12.58
C GLY A 493 7.53 -24.47 -13.09
N CYS A 494 8.45 -24.84 -13.97
CA CYS A 494 8.53 -26.15 -14.59
C CYS A 494 9.99 -26.62 -14.56
N VAL A 495 10.29 -27.46 -13.56
CA VAL A 495 11.64 -27.98 -13.30
C VAL A 495 11.92 -29.29 -14.04
N THR A 496 10.87 -30.06 -14.34
CA THR A 496 10.95 -31.29 -15.12
C THR A 496 11.25 -31.00 -16.58
N ASP A 497 12.20 -31.73 -17.18
CA ASP A 497 12.51 -31.63 -18.60
C ASP A 497 11.44 -32.30 -19.46
N LEU A 498 10.41 -31.53 -19.85
CA LEU A 498 9.28 -31.99 -20.66
C LEU A 498 9.67 -32.48 -22.05
N ASN A 499 10.82 -32.07 -22.60
CA ASN A 499 11.28 -32.54 -23.92
C ASN A 499 11.53 -34.06 -23.92
N ARG A 500 11.89 -34.65 -22.78
CA ARG A 500 12.13 -36.11 -22.65
C ARG A 500 10.85 -36.93 -22.70
N ASN A 501 9.76 -36.35 -22.23
CA ASN A 501 8.47 -37.02 -22.09
C ASN A 501 7.41 -36.47 -23.06
N CYS A 502 7.82 -35.65 -24.03
CA CYS A 502 6.92 -35.05 -25.00
C CYS A 502 6.28 -36.15 -25.87
N PRO A 503 4.94 -36.16 -26.04
CA PRO A 503 4.25 -37.06 -26.97
C PRO A 503 4.73 -36.88 -28.41
N ASP A 504 4.75 -37.96 -29.20
CA ASP A 504 5.33 -37.96 -30.55
C ASP A 504 4.72 -36.91 -31.47
N GLU A 505 3.40 -36.73 -31.39
CA GLU A 505 2.63 -35.76 -32.15
C GLU A 505 2.89 -34.29 -31.76
N LEU A 506 3.52 -34.04 -30.59
CA LEU A 506 3.83 -32.70 -30.08
C LEU A 506 5.32 -32.34 -30.21
N ARG A 507 6.18 -33.30 -30.57
CA ARG A 507 7.64 -33.10 -30.62
C ARG A 507 8.05 -32.10 -31.69
N VAL A 508 8.99 -31.23 -31.34
CA VAL A 508 9.79 -30.44 -32.29
C VAL A 508 11.22 -30.96 -32.22
N THR A 509 11.72 -31.45 -33.35
CA THR A 509 13.07 -32.03 -33.45
C THR A 509 14.02 -31.11 -34.20
N ASP A 510 15.23 -30.97 -33.71
CA ASP A 510 16.31 -30.34 -34.45
C ASP A 510 16.73 -31.24 -35.63
N SER A 511 16.69 -30.69 -36.84
CA SER A 511 17.00 -31.43 -38.08
C SER A 511 18.45 -31.88 -38.15
N SER A 512 19.36 -31.26 -37.40
CA SER A 512 20.79 -31.60 -37.42
C SER A 512 21.15 -32.72 -36.43
N SER A 513 20.63 -32.66 -35.21
CA SER A 513 20.92 -33.66 -34.16
C SER A 513 19.87 -34.77 -34.04
N GLY A 514 18.67 -34.58 -34.58
CA GLY A 514 17.52 -35.46 -34.39
C GLY A 514 16.94 -35.42 -32.97
N SER A 515 17.44 -34.55 -32.10
CA SER A 515 16.99 -34.44 -30.71
C SER A 515 15.70 -33.63 -30.60
N VAL A 516 14.85 -33.96 -29.62
CA VAL A 516 13.66 -33.17 -29.29
C VAL A 516 14.12 -31.90 -28.57
N VAL A 517 13.85 -30.75 -29.18
CA VAL A 517 14.29 -29.43 -28.69
C VAL A 517 13.17 -28.61 -28.07
N ALA A 518 11.92 -28.97 -28.35
CA ALA A 518 10.73 -28.38 -27.74
C ALA A 518 9.51 -29.30 -27.86
N CYS A 519 8.47 -29.01 -27.09
CA CYS A 519 7.19 -29.70 -27.08
C CYS A 519 6.05 -28.70 -27.31
N LYS A 520 5.27 -28.89 -28.37
CA LYS A 520 4.08 -28.07 -28.66
C LYS A 520 3.01 -28.30 -27.59
N SER A 521 2.24 -27.25 -27.29
CA SER A 521 0.93 -27.45 -26.68
C SER A 521 -0.03 -28.06 -27.70
N ALA A 522 -1.13 -28.66 -27.23
CA ALA A 522 -2.16 -29.19 -28.12
C ALA A 522 -2.77 -28.09 -29.01
N CYS A 523 -2.92 -26.87 -28.50
CA CYS A 523 -3.38 -25.74 -29.31
C CYS A 523 -2.42 -25.46 -30.47
N ALA A 524 -1.11 -25.36 -30.19
CA ALA A 524 -0.11 -25.13 -31.22
C ALA A 524 0.04 -26.29 -32.23
N ALA A 525 -0.31 -27.51 -31.83
CA ALA A 525 -0.23 -28.69 -32.71
C ALA A 525 -1.47 -28.87 -33.59
N PHE A 526 -2.66 -28.67 -33.04
CA PHE A 526 -3.93 -29.05 -33.69
C PHE A 526 -4.81 -27.88 -34.08
N ASN A 527 -4.63 -26.70 -33.45
CA ASN A 527 -5.43 -25.50 -33.67
C ASN A 527 -6.95 -25.74 -33.56
N ALA A 528 -7.35 -26.66 -32.66
CA ALA A 528 -8.74 -27.01 -32.44
C ALA A 528 -9.34 -26.17 -31.28
N PRO A 529 -10.62 -25.75 -31.37
CA PRO A 529 -11.27 -24.91 -30.36
C PRO A 529 -11.16 -25.43 -28.92
N GLU A 530 -11.26 -26.74 -28.72
CA GLU A 530 -11.17 -27.42 -27.43
C GLU A 530 -9.77 -27.36 -26.81
N PHE A 531 -8.71 -27.21 -27.61
CA PHE A 531 -7.34 -27.08 -27.11
C PHE A 531 -6.91 -25.62 -26.95
N CYS A 532 -7.45 -24.73 -27.79
CA CYS A 532 -7.14 -23.31 -27.77
C CYS A 532 -8.11 -22.49 -26.92
N CYS A 533 -9.16 -23.11 -26.38
CA CYS A 533 -10.23 -22.46 -25.64
C CYS A 533 -10.85 -21.29 -26.41
N THR A 534 -11.28 -21.54 -27.64
CA THR A 534 -11.92 -20.53 -28.51
C THR A 534 -13.32 -20.97 -28.94
N GLY A 535 -14.10 -20.05 -29.52
CA GLY A 535 -15.46 -20.34 -29.98
C GLY A 535 -16.36 -20.85 -28.86
N ASP A 536 -16.98 -22.01 -29.05
CA ASP A 536 -17.85 -22.65 -28.05
C ASP A 536 -17.11 -23.11 -26.78
N HIS A 537 -15.77 -23.06 -26.79
CA HIS A 537 -14.91 -23.36 -25.65
C HIS A 537 -14.27 -22.11 -25.04
N ALA A 538 -14.75 -20.89 -25.34
CA ALA A 538 -14.15 -19.62 -24.90
C ALA A 538 -14.42 -19.23 -23.43
N THR A 539 -14.84 -20.17 -22.58
CA THR A 539 -15.03 -19.94 -21.14
C THR A 539 -14.42 -21.06 -20.31
N PRO A 540 -14.03 -20.80 -19.04
CA PRO A 540 -13.53 -21.84 -18.14
C PRO A 540 -14.51 -23.02 -17.97
N GLN A 541 -15.81 -22.77 -18.05
CA GLN A 541 -16.84 -23.82 -17.90
C GLN A 541 -16.94 -24.73 -19.13
N THR A 542 -16.49 -24.24 -20.29
CA THR A 542 -16.61 -24.93 -21.58
C THR A 542 -15.29 -25.49 -22.11
N CYS A 543 -14.14 -25.01 -21.61
CA CYS A 543 -12.82 -25.57 -21.92
C CYS A 543 -12.30 -26.38 -20.73
N SER A 544 -12.46 -27.70 -20.79
CA SER A 544 -11.96 -28.59 -19.74
C SER A 544 -10.52 -29.03 -20.02
N PRO A 545 -9.76 -29.45 -18.98
CA PRO A 545 -8.47 -30.10 -19.17
C PRO A 545 -8.56 -31.27 -20.16
N THR A 546 -7.50 -31.47 -20.93
CA THR A 546 -7.39 -32.55 -21.92
C THR A 546 -6.24 -33.48 -21.56
N GLN A 547 -6.18 -34.65 -22.20
CA GLN A 547 -5.05 -35.58 -22.03
C GLN A 547 -3.68 -34.92 -22.27
N TYR A 548 -3.62 -33.88 -23.13
CA TYR A 548 -2.39 -33.16 -23.41
C TYR A 548 -2.05 -32.14 -22.34
N SER A 549 -3.01 -31.34 -21.86
CA SER A 549 -2.74 -30.38 -20.79
C SER A 549 -2.42 -31.09 -19.47
N GLU A 550 -3.05 -32.25 -19.20
CA GLU A 550 -2.74 -33.07 -18.03
C GLU A 550 -1.29 -33.59 -18.04
N ILE A 551 -0.70 -33.92 -19.20
CA ILE A 551 0.72 -34.29 -19.29
C ILE A 551 1.62 -33.15 -18.81
N PHE A 552 1.30 -31.92 -19.22
CA PHE A 552 2.06 -30.73 -18.86
C PHE A 552 1.87 -30.41 -17.37
N LYS A 553 0.62 -30.45 -16.87
CA LYS A 553 0.30 -30.20 -15.46
C LYS A 553 0.92 -31.23 -14.51
N ASN A 554 0.92 -32.51 -14.89
CA ASN A 554 1.54 -33.56 -14.10
C ASN A 554 3.07 -33.40 -14.01
N ALA A 555 3.71 -32.96 -15.09
CA ALA A 555 5.15 -32.70 -15.07
C ALA A 555 5.51 -31.42 -14.30
N CYS A 556 4.65 -30.41 -14.39
CA CYS A 556 4.87 -29.05 -13.89
C CYS A 556 3.60 -28.51 -13.19
N PRO A 557 3.32 -28.95 -11.94
CA PRO A 557 2.07 -28.63 -11.24
C PRO A 557 1.88 -27.14 -10.95
N THR A 558 2.97 -26.38 -10.83
CA THR A 558 2.98 -24.95 -10.51
C THR A 558 3.08 -24.06 -11.76
N ALA A 559 2.77 -24.61 -12.94
CA ALA A 559 2.71 -23.88 -14.20
C ALA A 559 1.33 -24.01 -14.86
N TYR A 560 0.93 -23.00 -15.64
CA TYR A 560 -0.25 -23.08 -16.50
C TYR A 560 -0.03 -24.11 -17.61
N SER A 561 -0.90 -25.11 -17.69
CA SER A 561 -0.87 -26.16 -18.71
C SER A 561 -1.79 -25.90 -19.91
N TYR A 562 -2.81 -25.03 -19.74
CA TYR A 562 -3.74 -24.57 -20.77
C TYR A 562 -4.39 -23.24 -20.34
N ALA A 563 -5.17 -22.60 -21.23
CA ALA A 563 -5.62 -21.21 -21.06
C ALA A 563 -6.50 -20.95 -19.82
N TYR A 564 -7.25 -21.94 -19.33
CA TYR A 564 -8.12 -21.82 -18.16
C TYR A 564 -7.71 -22.77 -17.03
N ASP A 565 -6.41 -23.07 -16.92
CA ASP A 565 -5.88 -23.84 -15.78
C ASP A 565 -6.24 -23.18 -14.44
N ASP A 566 -6.28 -24.00 -13.40
CA ASP A 566 -6.82 -23.61 -12.11
C ASP A 566 -5.99 -22.52 -11.41
N ALA A 567 -6.59 -21.91 -10.38
CA ALA A 567 -6.03 -20.81 -9.61
C ALA A 567 -4.71 -21.14 -8.87
N THR A 568 -4.25 -22.40 -8.85
CA THR A 568 -2.94 -22.74 -8.28
C THR A 568 -1.77 -22.33 -9.18
N SER A 569 -2.07 -21.93 -10.42
CA SER A 569 -1.07 -21.61 -11.45
C SER A 569 -0.69 -20.13 -11.50
N THR A 570 -1.54 -19.22 -11.00
CA THR A 570 -1.18 -17.81 -10.77
C THR A 570 -0.70 -17.60 -9.35
N CYS A 571 0.48 -17.03 -9.19
CA CYS A 571 1.01 -16.61 -7.91
C CYS A 571 0.79 -15.11 -7.69
N THR A 572 0.61 -14.72 -6.43
CA THR A 572 0.56 -13.30 -6.05
C THR A 572 1.62 -12.95 -5.01
N CYS A 573 2.20 -11.76 -5.10
CA CYS A 573 3.15 -11.25 -4.10
C CYS A 573 3.12 -9.72 -4.10
N SER A 574 3.44 -9.07 -2.98
CA SER A 574 3.48 -7.61 -2.88
C SER A 574 4.86 -7.14 -2.46
N GLY A 575 5.40 -6.15 -3.16
CA GLY A 575 6.68 -5.52 -2.85
C GLY A 575 7.90 -6.45 -2.99
N SER A 576 7.87 -7.38 -3.96
CA SER A 576 8.96 -8.34 -4.22
C SER A 576 9.81 -8.00 -5.43
N ASP A 577 11.06 -8.46 -5.38
CA ASP A 577 11.91 -8.69 -6.54
C ASP A 577 11.78 -10.14 -7.03
N TYR A 578 12.16 -10.43 -8.27
CA TYR A 578 11.97 -11.75 -8.88
C TYR A 578 13.25 -12.33 -9.45
N LEU A 579 13.53 -13.58 -9.11
CA LEU A 579 14.56 -14.40 -9.73
C LEU A 579 13.91 -15.33 -10.76
N ILE A 580 14.23 -15.12 -12.03
CA ILE A 580 13.83 -15.98 -13.16
C ILE A 580 15.02 -16.87 -13.50
N THR A 581 14.88 -18.19 -13.33
CA THR A 581 15.94 -19.16 -13.59
C THR A 581 15.57 -20.02 -14.79
N PHE A 582 16.42 -20.00 -15.83
CA PHE A 582 16.37 -20.95 -16.94
C PHE A 582 17.11 -22.23 -16.55
N CYS A 583 16.51 -23.39 -16.79
CA CYS A 583 16.95 -24.70 -16.30
C CYS A 583 17.16 -24.72 -14.77
N PRO A 584 16.11 -24.43 -13.96
CA PRO A 584 16.24 -24.45 -12.51
C PRO A 584 16.70 -25.83 -12.01
N PRO A 585 17.56 -25.90 -10.98
CA PRO A 585 17.98 -27.18 -10.41
C PRO A 585 16.77 -27.89 -9.79
N GLY A 586 16.66 -29.21 -10.01
CA GLY A 586 15.68 -30.06 -9.34
C GLY A 586 15.74 -29.86 -7.83
N SER A 587 14.58 -29.69 -7.17
CA SER A 587 14.51 -29.84 -5.73
C SER A 587 14.91 -31.26 -5.38
N SER A 588 16.07 -31.43 -4.76
CA SER A 588 16.30 -32.59 -3.90
C SER A 588 15.28 -32.46 -2.77
N SER A 589 14.16 -33.17 -2.90
CA SER A 589 13.19 -33.41 -1.83
C SER A 589 13.87 -33.89 -0.55
#